data_AF-C2KKD8-F1
#
_entry.id   AF-C2KKD8-F1
#
_cell.length_a   1.000
_cell.length_b   1.000
_cell.length_c   1.000
_cell.angle_alpha   90.00
_cell.angle_beta   90.00
_cell.angle_gamma   90.00
#
_symmetry.space_group_name_H-M   'P 1'
#
loop_
_entity.id
_entity.type
_entity.pdbx_description
1 polymer ?
#
loop_
_entity_poly.entity_id
_entity_poly.type
_entity_poly.pdbx_seq_one_letter_code
_entity_poly.pdbx_strand_id
1 'polypeptide(L)'
;MKNMQKIKLPITDNIATEQVNEFRKFITSPAIIQLSIGVIVGGSLTDLIKSVISFASNFFYYLSLLLFSKNHSAKINLVLDPLRSVFENFLTLCTIAACVFFFVKLVNKFLIKEASETLGYNAQLEETKKLIKIQHETNELLKKSVNLQEKLLNQTEEKKD
;
A
#
# COMPACT_ATOMS: atom_id res chain seq x y z
N MET A 1 -43.80 -49.61 -19.67
CA MET A 1 -43.04 -48.47 -20.23
C MET A 1 -42.83 -47.45 -19.11
N LYS A 2 -41.56 -47.16 -18.77
CA LYS A 2 -41.17 -46.41 -17.57
C LYS A 2 -41.33 -44.90 -17.84
N ASN A 3 -42.16 -44.22 -17.04
CA ASN A 3 -42.36 -42.76 -17.11
C ASN A 3 -41.05 -42.01 -16.89
N MET A 4 -40.55 -41.34 -17.93
CA MET A 4 -39.51 -40.32 -17.78
C MET A 4 -40.15 -38.98 -17.42
N GLN A 5 -40.14 -38.66 -16.12
CA GLN A 5 -40.41 -37.29 -15.66
C GLN A 5 -39.31 -36.37 -16.20
N LYS A 6 -39.68 -35.43 -17.06
CA LYS A 6 -38.79 -34.37 -17.52
C LYS A 6 -38.50 -33.45 -16.33
N ILE A 7 -37.32 -33.57 -15.76
CA ILE A 7 -36.79 -32.64 -14.76
C ILE A 7 -36.61 -31.30 -15.47
N LYS A 8 -37.58 -30.40 -15.32
CA LYS A 8 -37.41 -29.00 -15.73
C LYS A 8 -36.56 -28.33 -14.66
N LEU A 9 -35.26 -28.21 -14.91
CA LEU A 9 -34.38 -27.34 -14.14
C LEU A 9 -34.86 -25.90 -14.32
N PRO A 10 -35.27 -25.20 -13.25
CA PRO A 10 -35.55 -23.78 -13.33
C PRO A 10 -34.20 -23.08 -13.48
N ILE A 11 -33.79 -22.79 -14.72
CA ILE A 11 -32.70 -21.85 -14.97
C ILE A 11 -33.26 -20.49 -14.57
N THR A 12 -33.00 -20.09 -13.32
CA THR A 12 -33.35 -18.78 -12.80
C THR A 12 -32.34 -17.77 -13.35
N ASP A 13 -32.82 -16.74 -14.03
CA ASP A 13 -32.03 -15.59 -14.51
C ASP A 13 -31.25 -14.86 -13.38
N ASN A 14 -31.50 -15.22 -12.12
CA ASN A 14 -30.83 -14.69 -10.93
C ASN A 14 -29.39 -15.18 -10.72
N ILE A 15 -29.00 -16.35 -11.26
CA ILE A 15 -27.66 -16.93 -11.01
C ILE A 15 -26.56 -16.05 -11.65
N ALA A 16 -26.81 -15.51 -12.83
CA ALA A 16 -25.88 -14.61 -13.52
C ALA A 16 -25.66 -13.31 -12.74
N THR A 17 -26.74 -12.72 -12.19
CA THR A 17 -26.65 -11.51 -11.35
C THR A 17 -25.95 -11.76 -10.01
N GLU A 18 -26.12 -12.94 -9.42
CA GLU A 18 -25.46 -13.31 -8.17
C GLU A 18 -23.94 -13.47 -8.36
N GLN A 19 -23.52 -14.21 -9.38
CA GLN A 19 -22.11 -14.40 -9.73
C GLN A 19 -21.40 -13.09 -10.09
N VAL A 20 -22.08 -12.19 -10.81
CA VAL A 20 -21.54 -10.85 -11.13
C VAL A 20 -21.33 -10.02 -9.86
N ASN A 21 -22.25 -10.13 -8.90
CA ASN A 21 -22.14 -9.41 -7.63
C ASN A 21 -21.01 -9.96 -6.75
N GLU A 22 -20.81 -11.28 -6.72
CA GLU A 22 -19.69 -11.92 -6.04
C GLU A 22 -18.35 -11.55 -6.68
N PHE A 23 -18.26 -11.60 -8.01
CA PHE A 23 -17.06 -11.18 -8.73
C PHE A 23 -16.73 -9.70 -8.47
N ARG A 24 -17.75 -8.83 -8.48
CA ARG A 24 -17.57 -7.42 -8.11
C ARG A 24 -17.01 -7.27 -6.70
N LYS A 25 -17.57 -7.97 -5.72
CA LYS A 25 -17.05 -7.95 -4.32
C LYS A 25 -15.61 -8.44 -4.25
N PHE A 26 -15.28 -9.49 -4.99
CA PHE A 26 -13.93 -10.04 -5.07
C PHE A 26 -12.93 -9.01 -5.60
N ILE A 27 -13.16 -8.41 -6.77
CA ILE A 27 -12.22 -7.43 -7.35
C ILE A 27 -12.15 -6.12 -6.56
N THR A 28 -13.20 -5.79 -5.80
CA THR A 28 -13.23 -4.61 -4.93
C THR A 28 -12.61 -4.89 -3.56
N SER A 29 -12.20 -6.13 -3.28
CA SER A 29 -11.54 -6.48 -2.02
C SER A 29 -10.25 -5.68 -1.86
N PRO A 30 -10.02 -5.03 -0.69
CA PRO A 30 -8.81 -4.28 -0.41
C PRO A 30 -7.52 -5.04 -0.73
N ALA A 31 -7.49 -6.35 -0.43
CA ALA A 31 -6.32 -7.20 -0.66
C ALA A 31 -5.97 -7.32 -2.16
N ILE A 32 -6.98 -7.48 -3.02
CA ILE A 32 -6.77 -7.62 -4.47
C ILE A 32 -6.38 -6.29 -5.11
N ILE A 33 -6.99 -5.19 -4.65
CA ILE A 33 -6.64 -3.85 -5.11
C ILE A 33 -5.17 -3.54 -4.74
N GLN A 34 -4.77 -3.80 -3.50
CA GLN A 34 -3.39 -3.60 -3.05
C GLN A 34 -2.39 -4.48 -3.81
N LEU A 35 -2.71 -5.76 -4.03
CA LEU A 35 -1.87 -6.66 -4.84
C LEU A 35 -1.71 -6.12 -6.27
N SER A 36 -2.80 -5.71 -6.90
CA SER A 36 -2.79 -5.20 -8.27
C SER A 36 -1.95 -3.93 -8.40
N ILE A 37 -2.10 -2.99 -7.45
CA ILE A 37 -1.27 -1.79 -7.37
C ILE A 37 0.20 -2.19 -7.21
N GLY A 38 0.51 -3.15 -6.34
CA GLY A 38 1.87 -3.64 -6.11
C GLY A 38 2.51 -4.22 -7.37
N VAL A 39 1.78 -5.02 -8.16
CA VAL A 39 2.26 -5.59 -9.42
C VAL A 39 2.54 -4.50 -10.46
N ILE A 40 1.64 -3.53 -10.61
CA ILE A 40 1.77 -2.44 -11.60
C ILE A 40 2.95 -1.53 -11.25
N VAL A 41 3.03 -1.09 -9.99
CA VAL A 41 4.13 -0.23 -9.51
C VAL A 41 5.46 -0.99 -9.54
N GLY A 42 5.46 -2.26 -9.13
CA GLY A 42 6.63 -3.13 -9.18
C GLY A 42 7.16 -3.36 -10.60
N GLY A 43 6.26 -3.49 -11.58
CA GLY A 43 6.61 -3.57 -13.00
C GLY A 43 7.35 -2.31 -13.47
N SER A 44 6.77 -1.14 -13.24
CA SER A 44 7.40 0.13 -13.63
C SER A 44 8.71 0.41 -12.91
N LEU A 45 8.80 0.07 -11.62
CA LEU A 45 10.05 0.17 -10.85
C LEU A 45 11.13 -0.75 -11.43
N THR A 46 10.76 -1.96 -11.84
CA THR A 46 11.68 -2.91 -12.49
C THR A 46 12.23 -2.33 -13.79
N ASP A 47 11.41 -1.65 -14.59
CA ASP A 47 11.85 -1.04 -15.84
C ASP A 47 12.77 0.17 -15.60
N LEU A 48 12.50 0.97 -14.56
CA LEU A 48 13.42 2.00 -14.10
C LEU A 48 14.78 1.39 -13.72
N ILE A 49 14.79 0.33 -12.90
CA ILE A 49 16.03 -0.36 -12.49
C ILE A 49 16.79 -0.87 -13.72
N LYS A 50 16.11 -1.51 -14.68
CA LYS A 50 16.73 -1.98 -15.93
C LYS A 50 17.36 -0.84 -16.72
N SER A 51 16.69 0.30 -16.85
CA SER A 51 17.26 1.46 -17.54
C SER A 51 18.49 2.03 -16.83
N VAL A 52 18.49 2.06 -15.50
CA VAL A 52 19.66 2.50 -14.71
C VAL A 52 20.84 1.54 -14.91
N ILE A 53 20.58 0.23 -14.87
CA ILE A 53 21.61 -0.79 -15.13
C ILE A 53 22.15 -0.65 -16.57
N SER A 54 21.27 -0.41 -17.55
CA SER A 54 21.66 -0.19 -18.94
C SER A 54 22.51 1.08 -19.08
N PHE A 55 22.14 2.17 -18.43
CA PHE A 55 22.93 3.40 -18.40
C PHE A 55 24.30 3.19 -17.78
N ALA A 56 24.37 2.53 -16.62
CA ALA A 56 25.63 2.21 -15.97
C ALA A 56 26.53 1.34 -16.87
N SER A 57 25.97 0.28 -17.47
CA SER A 57 26.71 -0.62 -18.37
C SER A 57 27.26 0.11 -19.59
N ASN A 58 26.43 0.93 -20.25
CA ASN A 58 26.84 1.72 -21.41
C ASN A 58 27.86 2.80 -21.04
N PHE A 59 27.75 3.40 -19.85
CA PHE A 59 28.73 4.34 -19.33
C PHE A 59 30.09 3.67 -19.09
N PHE A 60 30.12 2.48 -18.48
CA PHE A 60 31.34 1.70 -18.32
C PHE A 60 31.95 1.30 -19.68
N TYR A 61 31.12 0.89 -20.64
CA TYR A 61 31.57 0.57 -21.99
C TYR A 61 32.18 1.81 -22.70
N TYR A 62 31.51 2.96 -22.60
CA TYR A 62 32.02 4.22 -23.12
C TYR A 62 33.37 4.58 -22.49
N LEU A 63 33.51 4.45 -21.17
CA LEU A 63 34.75 4.70 -20.45
C LEU A 63 35.88 3.76 -20.90
N SER A 64 35.58 2.46 -21.06
CA SER A 64 36.53 1.48 -21.58
C SER A 64 36.99 1.81 -23.00
N LEU A 65 36.06 2.21 -23.87
CA LEU A 65 36.36 2.64 -25.24
C LEU A 65 37.24 3.89 -25.26
N LEU A 66 36.99 4.85 -24.38
CA LEU A 66 37.78 6.08 -24.25
C LEU A 66 39.22 5.81 -23.79
N LEU A 67 39.41 4.87 -22.85
CA LEU A 67 40.72 4.54 -22.26
C LEU A 67 41.56 3.58 -23.12
N PHE A 68 40.95 2.66 -23.87
CA PHE A 68 41.65 1.58 -24.58
C PHE A 68 41.58 1.66 -26.11
N SER A 69 40.75 2.52 -26.71
CA SER A 69 40.60 2.57 -28.17
C SER A 69 41.56 3.54 -28.85
N LYS A 70 42.26 3.06 -29.88
CA LYS A 70 43.24 3.84 -30.67
C LYS A 70 42.63 5.01 -31.46
N ASN A 71 41.33 4.98 -31.75
CA ASN A 71 40.66 5.96 -32.60
C ASN A 71 39.88 7.04 -31.83
N HIS A 72 39.86 7.04 -30.49
CA HIS A 72 39.19 8.04 -29.63
C HIS A 72 37.83 8.55 -30.16
N SER A 73 37.05 7.70 -30.84
CA SER A 73 35.78 8.10 -31.42
C SER A 73 34.74 8.05 -30.31
N ALA A 74 34.60 9.17 -29.60
CA ALA A 74 33.62 9.36 -28.55
C ALA A 74 32.22 9.49 -29.15
N LYS A 75 31.52 8.36 -29.32
CA LYS A 75 30.10 8.36 -29.65
C LYS A 75 29.30 8.67 -28.38
N ILE A 76 29.09 9.96 -28.12
CA ILE A 76 28.36 10.49 -26.96
C ILE A 76 26.93 9.91 -26.87
N ASN A 77 26.34 9.54 -28.01
CA ASN A 77 25.03 8.88 -28.09
C ASN A 77 24.96 7.56 -27.28
N LEU A 78 26.08 6.84 -27.12
CA LEU A 78 26.13 5.62 -26.29
C LEU A 78 25.76 5.89 -24.82
N VAL A 79 25.94 7.11 -24.34
CA VAL A 79 25.61 7.50 -22.95
C VAL A 79 24.32 8.32 -22.89
N LEU A 80 24.05 9.16 -23.89
CA LEU A 80 22.85 9.99 -23.96
C LEU A 80 21.56 9.18 -24.10
N ASP A 81 21.53 8.15 -24.95
CA ASP A 81 20.30 7.39 -25.20
C ASP A 81 19.85 6.59 -23.95
N PRO A 82 20.74 5.87 -23.23
CA PRO A 82 20.37 5.21 -21.98
C PRO A 82 20.00 6.20 -20.87
N LEU A 83 20.65 7.37 -20.81
CA LEU A 83 20.30 8.42 -19.83
C LEU A 83 18.88 8.94 -20.06
N ARG A 84 18.52 9.17 -21.32
CA ARG A 84 17.16 9.54 -21.71
C ARG A 84 16.15 8.47 -21.29
N SER A 85 16.47 7.20 -21.52
CA SER A 85 15.60 6.08 -21.11
C SER A 85 15.38 6.04 -19.59
N VAL A 86 16.40 6.31 -18.78
CA VAL A 86 16.25 6.43 -17.31
C VAL A 86 15.27 7.54 -16.95
N PHE A 87 15.39 8.70 -17.59
CA PHE A 87 14.51 9.84 -17.33
C PHE A 87 13.06 9.56 -17.75
N GLU A 88 12.85 8.94 -18.91
CA GLU A 88 11.52 8.52 -19.39
C GLU A 88 10.86 7.50 -18.44
N ASN A 89 11.62 6.50 -17.98
CA ASN A 89 11.12 5.51 -17.03
C ASN A 89 10.83 6.11 -15.65
N PHE A 90 11.64 7.07 -15.21
CA PHE A 90 11.40 7.80 -13.97
C PHE A 90 10.10 8.61 -14.04
N LEU A 91 9.88 9.36 -15.13
CA LEU A 91 8.63 10.09 -15.35
C LEU A 91 7.43 9.14 -15.45
N THR A 92 7.61 7.99 -16.08
CA THR A 92 6.57 6.95 -16.18
C THR A 92 6.18 6.44 -14.80
N LEU A 93 7.16 6.12 -13.95
CA LEU A 93 6.92 5.69 -12.57
C LEU A 93 6.20 6.78 -11.76
N CYS A 94 6.62 8.04 -11.86
CA CYS A 94 5.94 9.16 -11.20
C CYS A 94 4.49 9.32 -11.70
N THR A 95 4.24 9.14 -12.98
CA THR A 95 2.89 9.21 -13.58
C THR A 95 2.02 8.08 -13.06
N ILE A 96 2.53 6.84 -13.02
CA ILE A 96 1.82 5.68 -12.46
C ILE A 96 1.51 5.91 -10.98
N ALA A 97 2.47 6.42 -10.20
CA ALA A 97 2.26 6.76 -8.80
C ALA A 97 1.15 7.81 -8.62
N ALA A 98 1.11 8.84 -9.46
CA ALA A 98 0.04 9.84 -9.46
C ALA A 98 -1.32 9.20 -9.81
N CYS A 99 -1.39 8.38 -10.86
CA CYS A 99 -2.60 7.66 -11.24
C CYS A 99 -3.12 6.76 -10.10
N VAL A 100 -2.24 5.97 -9.48
CA VAL A 100 -2.56 5.11 -8.33
C VAL A 100 -3.06 5.95 -7.15
N PHE A 101 -2.41 7.08 -6.85
CA PHE A 101 -2.84 7.97 -5.77
C PHE A 101 -4.27 8.48 -5.97
N PHE A 102 -4.58 9.00 -7.16
CA PHE A 102 -5.93 9.44 -7.48
C PHE A 102 -6.93 8.28 -7.48
N PHE A 103 -6.54 7.10 -7.96
CA PHE A 103 -7.37 5.90 -7.94
C PHE A 103 -7.70 5.46 -6.51
N VAL A 104 -6.72 5.35 -5.62
CA VAL A 104 -6.94 4.99 -4.21
C VAL A 104 -7.87 6.00 -3.53
N LYS A 105 -7.68 7.30 -3.79
CA LYS A 105 -8.56 8.35 -3.27
C LYS A 105 -10.00 8.22 -3.79
N LEU A 106 -10.17 7.84 -5.04
CA LEU A 106 -11.48 7.59 -5.65
C LEU A 106 -12.15 6.36 -5.02
N VAL A 107 -11.41 5.25 -4.87
CA VAL A 107 -11.93 4.02 -4.26
C VAL A 107 -12.33 4.27 -2.80
N ASN A 108 -11.49 4.93 -2.00
CA ASN A 108 -11.80 5.27 -0.61
C ASN A 108 -13.04 6.18 -0.47
N LYS A 109 -13.32 7.04 -1.46
CA LYS A 109 -14.48 7.94 -1.42
C LYS A 109 -15.79 7.29 -1.87
N PHE A 110 -15.75 6.38 -2.84
CA PHE A 110 -16.95 5.84 -3.48
C PHE A 110 -17.33 4.43 -3.04
N LEU A 111 -16.36 3.58 -2.68
CA LEU A 111 -16.59 2.15 -2.46
C LEU A 111 -16.55 1.77 -0.98
N ILE A 112 -15.86 2.54 -0.15
CA ILE A 112 -15.64 2.21 1.26
C ILE A 112 -16.51 3.10 2.15
N LYS A 113 -17.47 2.49 2.83
CA LYS A 113 -18.40 3.17 3.76
C LYS A 113 -17.93 3.13 5.21
N GLU A 114 -17.08 2.17 5.58
CA GLU A 114 -16.54 2.02 6.94
C GLU A 114 -15.04 2.35 6.99
N ALA A 115 -14.62 3.06 8.03
CA ALA A 115 -13.24 3.53 8.18
C ALA A 115 -12.21 2.38 8.28
N SER A 116 -12.62 1.21 8.79
CA SER A 116 -11.80 0.00 8.95
C SER A 116 -11.44 -0.68 7.63
N GLU A 117 -12.21 -0.45 6.56
CA GLU A 117 -11.98 -1.03 5.24
C GLU A 117 -11.22 -0.09 4.29
N THR A 118 -10.79 1.08 4.78
CA THR A 118 -10.09 2.07 3.95
C THR A 118 -8.78 1.50 3.41
N LEU A 119 -8.51 1.70 2.12
CA LEU A 119 -7.23 1.34 1.54
C LEU A 119 -6.14 2.19 2.21
N GLY A 120 -5.20 1.52 2.87
CA GLY A 120 -4.18 2.17 3.71
C GLY A 120 -4.57 2.30 5.19
N TYR A 121 -5.72 1.75 5.62
CA TYR A 121 -6.05 1.57 7.03
C TYR A 121 -5.00 0.68 7.68
N ASN A 122 -4.25 1.24 8.61
CA ASN A 122 -3.26 0.49 9.37
C ASN A 122 -3.86 0.14 10.73
N ALA A 123 -4.58 -0.99 10.78
CA ALA A 123 -5.27 -1.47 11.99
C ALA A 123 -4.35 -1.46 13.22
N GLN A 124 -3.10 -1.87 13.02
CA GLN A 124 -2.07 -1.91 14.06
C GLN A 124 -1.74 -0.51 14.61
N LEU A 125 -1.69 0.51 13.74
CA LEU A 125 -1.40 1.88 14.15
C LEU A 125 -2.56 2.48 14.97
N GLU A 126 -3.80 2.19 14.60
CA GLU A 126 -4.97 2.69 15.32
C GLU A 126 -5.16 1.99 16.66
N GLU A 127 -4.95 0.67 16.71
CA GLU A 127 -4.89 -0.09 17.96
C GLU A 127 -3.78 0.44 18.88
N THR A 128 -2.59 0.71 18.34
CA THR A 128 -1.48 1.30 19.11
C THR A 128 -1.85 2.66 19.68
N LYS A 129 -2.50 3.53 18.90
CA LYS A 129 -2.99 4.83 19.41
C LYS A 129 -4.03 4.66 20.53
N LYS A 130 -4.95 3.70 20.40
CA LYS A 130 -5.95 3.38 21.44
C LYS A 130 -5.27 2.87 22.72
N LEU A 131 -4.30 1.97 22.59
CA LEU A 131 -3.49 1.43 23.69
C LEU A 131 -2.74 2.53 24.43
N ILE A 132 -2.06 3.44 23.71
CA ILE A 132 -1.34 4.58 24.33
C ILE A 132 -2.32 5.47 25.12
N LYS A 133 -3.51 5.73 24.57
CA LYS A 133 -4.52 6.55 25.24
C LYS A 133 -5.03 5.89 26.53
N ILE A 134 -5.30 4.58 26.49
CA ILE A 134 -5.70 3.80 27.68
C ILE A 134 -4.57 3.77 28.72
N GLN A 135 -3.32 3.64 28.28
CA GLN A 135 -2.16 3.66 29.18
C GLN A 135 -2.01 5.03 29.87
N HIS A 136 -2.21 6.12 29.14
CA HIS A 136 -2.20 7.47 29.71
C HIS A 136 -3.33 7.66 30.72
N GLU A 137 -4.55 7.22 30.40
CA GLU A 137 -5.69 7.28 31.31
C GLU A 137 -5.45 6.46 32.58
N THR A 138 -4.89 5.26 32.44
CA THR A 138 -4.48 4.41 33.57
C THR A 138 -3.45 5.11 34.45
N ASN A 139 -2.43 5.72 33.86
CA ASN A 139 -1.40 6.44 34.59
C ASN A 139 -1.96 7.65 35.37
N GLU A 140 -2.88 8.40 34.79
CA GLU A 140 -3.54 9.54 35.45
C GLU A 140 -4.44 9.08 36.61
N LEU A 141 -5.21 8.00 36.42
CA LEU A 141 -6.02 7.39 37.48
C LEU A 141 -5.15 6.86 38.63
N LEU A 142 -4.01 6.22 38.32
CA LEU A 142 -3.04 5.75 39.31
C LEU A 142 -2.47 6.92 40.12
N LYS A 143 -2.04 8.00 39.48
CA LYS A 143 -1.58 9.22 40.19
C LYS A 143 -2.66 9.77 41.11
N LYS A 144 -3.91 9.84 40.64
CA LYS A 144 -5.04 10.32 41.45
C LYS A 144 -5.30 9.41 42.65
N SER A 145 -5.19 8.09 42.48
CA SER A 145 -5.30 7.12 43.56
C SER A 145 -4.19 7.29 44.60
N VAL A 146 -2.94 7.41 44.16
CA VAL A 146 -1.79 7.62 45.06
C VAL A 146 -1.94 8.92 45.86
N ASN A 147 -2.29 10.02 45.20
CA ASN A 147 -2.48 11.32 45.87
C ASN A 147 -3.64 11.29 46.89
N LEU A 148 -4.74 10.59 46.58
CA LEU A 148 -5.81 10.38 47.55
C LEU A 148 -5.36 9.57 48.77
N GLN A 149 -4.56 8.51 48.58
CA GLN A 149 -4.02 7.72 49.67
C GLN A 149 -3.08 8.55 50.56
N GLU A 150 -2.23 9.38 49.96
CA GLU A 150 -1.32 10.29 50.67
C GLU A 150 -2.10 11.31 51.52
N LYS A 151 -3.16 11.91 50.97
CA LYS A 151 -4.04 12.81 51.73
C LYS A 151 -4.72 12.13 52.91
N LEU A 152 -5.19 10.89 52.73
CA LEU A 152 -5.82 10.11 53.79
C LEU A 152 -4.83 9.74 54.90
N LEU A 153 -3.58 9.41 54.54
CA LEU A 153 -2.50 9.14 55.48
C LEU A 153 -2.20 10.38 56.33
N ASN A 154 -1.98 11.53 55.71
CA ASN A 154 -1.69 12.78 56.41
C ASN A 154 -2.85 13.22 57.33
N GLN A 155 -4.11 13.04 56.89
CA GLN A 155 -5.29 13.30 57.72
C GLN A 155 -5.45 12.32 58.90
N THR A 156 -4.91 11.11 58.79
CA THR A 156 -4.93 10.11 59.86
C THR A 156 -3.82 10.35 60.88
N GLU A 157 -2.69 10.91 60.43
CA GLU A 157 -1.59 11.36 61.30
C GLU A 157 -1.97 12.63 62.07
N GLU A 158 -2.58 13.64 61.43
CA GLU A 158 -3.06 14.86 62.11
C GLU A 158 -4.18 14.61 63.14
N LYS A 159 -4.89 13.48 63.06
CA LYS A 159 -5.97 13.12 64.00
C LYS A 159 -5.50 12.33 65.22
N LYS A 160 -4.22 11.91 65.24
CA LYS A 160 -3.62 11.15 66.34
C LYS A 160 -2.84 12.01 67.33
N ASP A 161 -2.59 13.27 67.00
CA ASP A 161 -2.11 14.33 67.90
C ASP A 161 -3.28 15.12 68.50
#